data_AF-A0A6C0CHW1-F1
#
_entry.id   AF-A0A6C0CHW1-F1
#
_cell.length_a   1.000
_cell.length_b   1.000
_cell.length_c   1.000
_cell.angle_alpha   90.00
_cell.angle_beta   90.00
_cell.angle_gamma   90.00
#
_symmetry.space_group_name_H-M   'P 1'
#
loop_
_entity.id
_entity.type
_entity.pdbx_description
1 polymer ?
#
loop_
_entity_poly.entity_id
_entity_poly.type
_entity_poly.pdbx_seq_one_letter_code
_entity_poly.pdbx_strand_id
1 'polypeptide(L)' 'MDLIREHLIYKDVPITIEIDKLKTQEQYEVIRLLLASRNKKDVVSVVTSPTTNKYIKSLLHDLKINISDVVS' A
#
# COMPACT_ATOMS: atom_id res chain seq x y z
N MET A 1 -5.50 -22.42 3.04
CA MET A 1 -5.13 -21.11 2.46
C MET A 1 -5.20 -20.09 3.59
N ASP A 2 -4.57 -20.42 4.72
CA ASP A 2 -4.89 -19.85 6.05
C ASP A 2 -3.65 -19.36 6.79
N LEU A 3 -2.50 -20.01 6.58
CA LEU A 3 -1.20 -19.61 7.11
C LEU A 3 -0.77 -18.20 6.71
N ILE A 4 -1.09 -17.75 5.48
CA ILE A 4 -0.73 -16.41 5.01
C ILE A 4 -1.58 -15.33 5.72
N ARG A 5 -2.87 -15.63 6.00
CA ARG A 5 -3.73 -14.70 6.75
C ARG A 5 -3.26 -14.58 8.20
N GLU A 6 -2.93 -15.69 8.86
CA GLU A 6 -2.43 -15.65 10.23
C GLU A 6 -1.11 -14.89 10.33
N HIS A 7 -0.15 -15.11 9.41
CA HIS A 7 1.14 -14.42 9.49
C HIS A 7 1.02 -12.89 9.31
N LEU A 8 0.04 -12.42 8.51
CA LEU A 8 -0.26 -11.00 8.32
C LEU A 8 -1.07 -10.38 9.49
N ILE A 9 -1.72 -11.20 10.32
CA ILE A 9 -2.48 -10.76 11.49
C ILE A 9 -1.58 -10.64 12.74
N TYR A 10 -0.53 -11.47 12.84
CA TYR A 10 0.14 -11.72 14.12
C TYR A 10 1.29 -10.81 14.54
N LYS A 11 1.71 -9.82 13.76
CA LYS A 11 2.68 -8.83 14.25
C LYS A 11 2.37 -7.46 13.69
N ASP A 12 2.61 -6.43 14.50
CA ASP A 12 2.83 -5.04 14.07
C ASP A 12 4.10 -4.94 13.21
N VAL A 13 4.22 -5.80 12.19
CA VAL A 13 5.30 -5.78 11.23
C VAL A 13 4.93 -4.72 10.20
N PRO A 14 5.74 -3.68 10.02
CA PRO A 14 5.52 -2.70 8.99
C PRO A 14 5.47 -3.40 7.62
N ILE A 15 4.37 -3.20 6.90
CA ILE A 15 4.14 -3.74 5.56
C ILE A 15 4.56 -2.66 4.57
N THR A 16 5.58 -2.96 3.77
CA THR A 16 6.00 -2.11 2.66
C THR A 16 5.44 -2.64 1.35
N ILE A 17 4.69 -1.82 0.62
CA ILE A 17 4.07 -2.19 -0.66
C ILE A 17 4.75 -1.44 -1.80
N GLU A 18 5.37 -2.17 -2.72
CA GLU A 18 5.94 -1.60 -3.94
C GLU A 18 4.88 -1.56 -5.05
N ILE A 19 4.17 -0.43 -5.15
CA ILE A 19 2.95 -0.34 -5.99
C ILE A 19 3.27 -0.42 -7.49
N ASP A 20 4.46 0.00 -7.91
CA ASP A 20 4.85 0.05 -9.32
C ASP A 20 5.18 -1.31 -9.92
N LYS A 21 5.43 -2.32 -9.09
CA LYS A 21 5.59 -3.71 -9.56
C LYS A 21 4.25 -4.38 -9.88
N LEU A 22 3.14 -3.78 -9.46
CA LEU A 22 1.79 -4.29 -9.65
C LEU A 22 1.19 -3.75 -10.95
N LYS A 23 0.33 -4.55 -11.59
CA LYS A 23 -0.50 -4.09 -12.71
C LYS A 23 -1.50 -3.06 -12.23
N THR A 24 -1.94 -2.17 -13.12
CA THR A 24 -2.89 -1.09 -12.79
C THR A 24 -4.14 -1.57 -12.04
N GLN A 25 -4.71 -2.72 -12.41
CA GLN A 25 -5.87 -3.27 -11.70
C GLN A 25 -5.54 -3.66 -10.24
N GLU A 26 -4.40 -4.31 -10.04
CA GLU A 26 -3.91 -4.73 -8.71
C GLU A 26 -3.59 -3.51 -7.84
N GLN A 27 -3.04 -2.44 -8.42
CA GLN A 27 -2.83 -1.17 -7.73
C GLN A 27 -4.15 -0.63 -7.15
N TYR A 28 -5.23 -0.65 -7.93
CA TYR A 28 -6.55 -0.22 -7.45
C TYR A 28 -7.12 -1.13 -6.35
N GLU A 29 -6.89 -2.44 -6.43
CA GLU A 29 -7.30 -3.37 -5.38
C GLU A 29 -6.55 -3.11 -4.08
N VAL A 30 -5.24 -2.84 -4.15
CA VAL A 30 -4.44 -2.43 -2.99
C VAL A 30 -5.03 -1.17 -2.36
N ILE A 31 -5.33 -0.12 -3.14
CA ILE A 31 -5.95 1.10 -2.61
C ILE A 31 -7.29 0.80 -1.93
N ARG A 32 -8.11 -0.09 -2.51
CA ARG A 32 -9.39 -0.51 -1.92
C ARG A 32 -9.18 -1.22 -0.59
N LEU A 33 -8.18 -2.09 -0.48
CA LEU A 33 -7.81 -2.78 0.77
C LEU A 33 -7.28 -1.80 1.83
N LEU A 34 -6.47 -0.83 1.43
CA LEU A 34 -5.98 0.24 2.32
C LEU A 34 -7.12 1.10 2.86
N LEU A 35 -8.10 1.43 2.01
CA LEU A 35 -9.31 2.15 2.42
C LEU A 35 -10.15 1.35 3.42
N ALA A 36 -10.26 0.03 3.25
CA ALA A 36 -10.97 -0.84 4.17
C ALA A 36 -10.21 -1.02 5.50
N SER A 37 -8.87 -0.96 5.47
CA SER A 37 -7.98 -1.22 6.61
C SER A 37 -7.67 0.03 7.45
N ARG A 38 -8.58 1.02 7.48
CA ARG A 38 -8.42 2.38 8.07
C ARG A 38 -7.85 2.44 9.49
N ASN A 39 -7.86 1.35 10.26
CA ASN A 39 -7.36 1.29 11.62
C ASN A 39 -5.88 0.86 11.75
N LYS A 40 -5.19 0.54 10.64
CA LYS A 40 -3.77 0.09 10.64
C LYS A 40 -2.87 0.96 9.74
N LYS A 41 -3.19 2.25 9.60
CA LYS A 41 -2.46 3.17 8.69
C LYS A 41 -0.98 3.32 9.05
N ASP A 42 -0.64 3.25 10.33
CA ASP A 42 0.74 3.41 10.81
C ASP A 42 1.63 2.20 10.51
N VAL A 43 1.05 1.08 10.10
CA VAL A 43 1.77 -0.17 9.82
C VAL A 43 2.05 -0.32 8.31
N VAL A 44 1.43 0.48 7.43
CA VAL A 44 1.59 0.31 5.98
C VAL A 44 2.32 1.49 5.34
N SER A 45 3.44 1.20 4.67
CA SER A 45 4.15 2.13 3.82
C SER A 45 3.99 1.72 2.35
N VAL A 46 3.83 2.70 1.47
CA VAL A 46 3.73 2.47 0.02
C VAL A 46 4.92 3.13 -0.66
N VAL A 47 5.69 2.32 -1.38
CA VAL A 47 6.82 2.75 -2.18
C VAL A 47 6.30 3.15 -3.56
N THR A 48 6.55 4.40 -3.95
CA THR A 48 6.19 4.93 -5.25
C THR A 48 7.43 5.40 -6.01
N SER A 49 7.33 5.43 -7.33
CA SER A 49 8.35 5.91 -8.24
C SER A 49 7.84 7.14 -9.02
N PRO A 50 8.69 7.77 -9.86
CA PRO A 50 8.27 8.88 -10.71
C PRO A 50 7.24 8.47 -11.77
N THR A 51 7.16 7.18 -12.12
CA THR A 51 6.26 6.65 -13.15
C THR A 51 4.91 6.20 -12.59
N THR A 52 4.73 6.18 -11.26
CA THR A 52 3.46 5.81 -10.63
C THR A 52 2.34 6.74 -11.11
N ASN A 53 1.18 6.15 -11.38
CA ASN A 53 0.00 6.89 -11.81
C ASN A 53 -0.34 8.02 -10.82
N LYS A 54 -0.44 9.26 -11.34
CA LYS A 54 -0.79 10.47 -10.57
C LYS A 54 -2.09 10.30 -9.78
N TYR A 55 -3.07 9.59 -10.34
CA TYR A 55 -4.34 9.33 -9.67
C TYR A 55 -4.15 8.42 -8.45
N ILE A 56 -3.34 7.37 -8.57
CA ILE A 56 -2.99 6.49 -7.44
C ILE A 56 -2.23 7.27 -6.36
N LYS A 57 -1.28 8.14 -6.75
CA LYS A 57 -0.59 9.03 -5.79
C LYS A 57 -1.56 9.95 -5.05
N SER A 58 -2.52 10.55 -5.76
CA SER A 58 -3.58 11.38 -5.14
C SER A 58 -4.38 10.58 -4.11
N LEU A 59 -4.81 9.37 -4.47
CA LEU A 59 -5.58 8.51 -3.56
C LEU A 59 -4.79 8.10 -2.32
N LEU A 60 -3.50 7.78 -2.46
CA LEU A 60 -2.63 7.46 -1.32
C LEU A 60 -2.48 8.66 -0.37
N HIS A 61 -2.35 9.87 -0.94
CA HIS A 61 -2.29 11.12 -0.18
C HIS A 61 -3.60 11.38 0.57
N ASP A 62 -4.75 11.22 -0.08
CA ASP A 62 -6.09 11.37 0.53
C ASP A 62 -6.32 10.37 1.66
N LEU A 63 -5.77 9.17 1.53
CA LEU A 63 -5.82 8.12 2.55
C LEU A 63 -4.88 8.38 3.74
N LYS A 64 -3.97 9.37 3.64
CA LYS A 64 -2.92 9.68 4.63
C LYS A 64 -2.03 8.48 4.92
N ILE A 65 -1.63 7.75 3.87
CA ILE A 65 -0.70 6.62 3.97
C ILE A 65 0.73 7.14 3.91
N ASN A 66 1.66 6.48 4.60
CA ASN A 66 3.08 6.80 4.51
C ASN A 66 3.62 6.43 3.12
N ILE A 67 4.00 7.43 2.34
CA ILE A 67 4.55 7.26 0.99
C ILE A 67 6.06 7.47 1.06
N SER A 68 6.82 6.53 0.52
CA SER A 68 8.27 6.66 0.32
C SER A 68 8.56 6.70 -1.18
N ASP A 69 8.94 7.87 -1.69
CA ASP A 69 9.36 8.01 -3.09
C ASP A 69 10.79 7.47 -3.26
N VAL A 70 10.98 6.54 -4.19
CA VAL A 70 12.33 6.11 -4.61
C VAL A 70 12.88 7.17 -5.55
N VAL A 71 13.77 8.03 -5.02
CA VAL A 71 14.53 8.97 -5.83
C VAL A 71 15.62 8.16 -6.55
N SER A 72 15.42 7.94 -7.85
CA SER A 72 16.47 7.45 -8.76
C SER A 72 17.27 8.63 -9.29
#